data_AF-A0A957NAS0-F1
#
_entry.id   AF-A0A957NAS0-F1
#
_cell.length_a   1.000
_cell.length_b   1.000
_cell.length_c   1.000
_cell.angle_alpha   90.00
_cell.angle_beta   90.00
_cell.angle_gamma   90.00
#
_symmetry.space_group_name_H-M   'P 1'
#
loop_
_entity.id
_entity.type
_entity.pdbx_description
1 polymer ?
#
loop_
_entity_poly.entity_id
_entity_poly.type
_entity_poly.pdbx_seq_one_letter_code
_entity_poly.pdbx_strand_id
1 'polypeptide(L)'
;MQTLVALGLLVLALLAGAVTPVHAQTPAAWDDAMADFYAADAIMIKFRDAAPIRLRDGVPVNVAADVQAAGIDALHALAAGGTWTRGHDVSEAALDELRAEGQVRSGAPLPDLNNYLRLELPPGMDVPTALAQFGALPDVEWVGPIPKPVASAAVPNLVHPGGITGDVAADRYQQYLDPAPEGIDARWAWYGTNGTGAGVRICDLEKNLNRDHSDLGTVKVLNPGPNPANDDNHGTAVLGILAGENNGFGITGIAHDASLYFAATTSTEGFSLEGA
;
A
#
# COMPACT_ATOMS: atom_id res chain seq x y z
N MET A 1 -32.26 2.76 48.95
CA MET A 1 -32.21 3.04 47.50
C MET A 1 -30.75 3.13 47.10
N GLN A 2 -30.16 2.00 46.67
CA GLN A 2 -28.83 1.92 46.10
C GLN A 2 -29.03 1.70 44.60
N THR A 3 -28.68 2.69 43.78
CA THR A 3 -28.68 2.57 42.33
C THR A 3 -27.34 1.97 41.91
N LEU A 4 -27.37 0.73 41.44
CA LEU A 4 -26.22 0.07 40.81
C LEU A 4 -25.87 0.80 39.50
N VAL A 5 -24.61 1.20 39.38
CA VAL A 5 -23.97 1.56 38.12
C VAL A 5 -23.59 0.27 37.41
N ALA A 6 -24.26 -0.03 36.30
CA ALA A 6 -23.89 -1.15 35.43
C ALA A 6 -22.73 -0.71 34.53
N LEU A 7 -21.51 -1.10 34.90
CA LEU A 7 -20.33 -0.99 34.05
C LEU A 7 -20.40 -2.13 33.01
N GLY A 8 -20.87 -1.80 31.80
CA GLY A 8 -20.84 -2.72 30.67
C GLY A 8 -19.42 -2.85 30.15
N LEU A 9 -18.68 -3.88 30.57
CA LEU A 9 -17.40 -4.25 29.98
C LEU A 9 -17.67 -4.91 28.62
N LEU A 10 -17.59 -4.13 27.53
CA LEU A 10 -17.60 -4.69 26.18
C LEU A 10 -16.20 -5.28 25.92
N VAL A 11 -16.05 -6.58 26.18
CA VAL A 11 -14.88 -7.33 25.74
C VAL A 11 -14.99 -7.52 24.24
N LEU A 12 -14.31 -6.67 23.47
CA LEU A 12 -14.11 -6.87 22.04
C LEU A 12 -13.14 -8.06 21.89
N ALA A 13 -13.71 -9.26 21.73
CA ALA A 13 -12.92 -10.43 21.36
C ALA A 13 -12.36 -10.18 19.95
N LEU A 14 -11.07 -9.88 19.85
CA LEU A 14 -10.33 -10.07 18.61
C LEU A 14 -10.34 -11.57 18.32
N LEU A 15 -11.33 -12.00 17.55
CA LEU A 15 -11.26 -13.25 16.81
C LEU A 15 -10.09 -13.07 15.84
N ALA A 16 -8.93 -13.60 16.20
CA ALA A 16 -7.89 -13.97 15.25
C ALA A 16 -8.43 -15.13 14.40
N GLY A 17 -9.45 -14.85 13.59
CA GLY A 17 -9.77 -15.70 12.46
C GLY A 17 -8.56 -15.71 11.56
N ALA A 18 -8.17 -16.88 11.06
CA ALA A 18 -7.19 -16.97 9.99
C ALA A 18 -7.65 -16.05 8.87
N VAL A 19 -6.97 -14.91 8.72
CA VAL A 19 -7.17 -14.03 7.58
C VAL A 19 -6.61 -14.82 6.41
N THR A 20 -7.48 -15.51 5.66
CA THR A 20 -7.11 -15.96 4.33
C THR A 20 -6.73 -14.68 3.59
N PRO A 21 -5.48 -14.52 3.13
CA PRO A 21 -5.12 -13.37 2.34
C PRO A 21 -6.08 -13.36 1.16
N VAL A 22 -6.95 -12.35 1.11
CA VAL A 22 -7.74 -12.08 -0.08
C VAL A 22 -6.74 -11.47 -1.04
N HIS A 23 -6.16 -12.30 -1.91
CA HIS A 23 -5.42 -11.75 -3.04
C HIS A 23 -6.38 -10.88 -3.84
N ALA A 24 -5.84 -9.81 -4.46
CA ALA A 24 -6.59 -9.10 -5.48
C ALA A 24 -7.14 -10.14 -6.46
N GLN A 25 -8.46 -10.21 -6.57
CA GLN A 25 -9.11 -11.19 -7.43
C GLN A 25 -8.54 -10.99 -8.84
N THR A 26 -7.91 -12.02 -9.39
CA THR A 26 -7.59 -12.04 -10.81
C THR A 26 -8.90 -11.74 -11.55
N PRO A 27 -8.95 -10.71 -12.42
CA PRO A 27 -10.18 -10.35 -13.11
C PRO A 27 -10.78 -11.59 -13.76
N ALA A 28 -12.08 -11.84 -13.52
CA ALA A 28 -12.75 -13.04 -13.99
C ALA A 28 -12.77 -13.16 -15.53
N ALA A 29 -12.58 -12.04 -16.23
CA ALA A 29 -12.37 -11.99 -17.67
C ALA A 29 -11.40 -10.84 -18.00
N TRP A 30 -10.49 -11.10 -18.93
CA TRP A 30 -9.71 -10.06 -19.58
C TRP A 30 -10.53 -9.49 -20.74
N ASP A 31 -10.82 -8.20 -20.70
CA ASP A 31 -11.45 -7.48 -21.81
C ASP A 31 -10.50 -6.44 -22.40
N ASP A 32 -10.88 -5.86 -23.55
CA ASP A 32 -10.06 -4.88 -24.25
C ASP A 32 -9.82 -3.61 -23.42
N ALA A 33 -10.69 -3.29 -22.45
CA ALA A 33 -10.53 -2.12 -21.59
C ALA A 33 -9.42 -2.31 -20.56
N MET A 34 -9.10 -3.55 -20.17
CA MET A 34 -7.97 -3.84 -19.28
C MET A 34 -6.62 -3.51 -19.92
N ALA A 35 -6.51 -3.53 -21.25
CA ALA A 35 -5.26 -3.17 -21.94
C ALA A 35 -4.82 -1.72 -21.69
N ASP A 36 -5.74 -0.82 -21.33
CA ASP A 36 -5.41 0.57 -20.99
C ASP A 36 -4.78 0.72 -19.60
N PHE A 37 -5.11 -0.19 -18.68
CA PHE A 37 -4.70 -0.12 -17.26
C PHE A 37 -3.54 -1.03 -16.92
N TYR A 38 -3.24 -2.04 -17.75
CA TYR A 38 -2.23 -3.04 -17.44
C TYR A 38 -1.19 -3.18 -18.56
N ALA A 39 0.03 -3.58 -18.18
CA ALA A 39 1.08 -3.95 -19.11
C ALA A 39 0.63 -5.14 -19.96
N ALA A 40 0.94 -5.11 -21.25
CA ALA A 40 0.52 -6.13 -22.21
C ALA A 40 1.54 -7.28 -22.34
N ASP A 41 2.69 -7.14 -21.70
CA ASP A 41 3.89 -7.94 -21.91
C ASP A 41 4.52 -8.41 -20.61
N ALA A 42 3.86 -8.23 -19.46
CA ALA A 42 4.40 -8.67 -18.18
C ALA A 42 3.33 -9.06 -17.17
N ILE A 43 3.69 -10.00 -16.30
CA ILE A 43 2.87 -10.48 -15.18
C ILE A 43 3.66 -10.49 -13.88
N MET A 44 2.96 -10.37 -12.76
CA MET A 44 3.48 -10.58 -11.41
C MET A 44 3.02 -11.96 -10.93
N ILE A 45 3.95 -12.73 -10.38
CA ILE A 45 3.70 -14.07 -9.85
C ILE A 45 4.12 -14.10 -8.39
N LYS A 46 3.19 -14.53 -7.53
CA LYS A 46 3.48 -14.91 -6.14
C LYS A 46 3.55 -16.43 -6.06
N PHE A 47 4.71 -16.96 -5.70
CA PHE A 47 4.87 -18.37 -5.35
C PHE A 47 4.40 -18.64 -3.92
N ARG A 48 3.92 -19.86 -3.67
CA ARG A 48 3.51 -20.29 -2.33
C ARG A 48 4.69 -20.25 -1.37
N ASP A 49 4.46 -19.79 -0.14
CA ASP A 49 5.49 -19.74 0.91
C ASP A 49 6.14 -21.10 1.23
N ALA A 50 5.46 -22.22 0.95
CA ALA A 50 6.01 -23.57 1.11
C ALA A 50 7.08 -23.92 0.05
N ALA A 51 7.12 -23.20 -1.06
CA ALA A 51 8.13 -23.33 -2.11
C ALA A 51 8.92 -22.02 -2.17
N PRO A 52 10.02 -21.88 -1.40
CA PRO A 52 10.80 -20.64 -1.40
C PRO A 52 11.51 -20.52 -2.75
N ILE A 53 10.91 -19.73 -3.65
CA ILE A 53 11.46 -19.46 -4.97
C ILE A 53 12.31 -18.20 -4.89
N ARG A 54 13.52 -18.26 -5.46
CA ARG A 54 14.44 -17.14 -5.56
C ARG A 54 14.96 -17.01 -6.98
N LEU A 55 15.39 -15.82 -7.36
CA LEU A 55 16.03 -15.60 -8.65
C LEU A 55 17.52 -15.91 -8.53
N ARG A 56 18.03 -16.87 -9.30
CA ARG A 56 19.47 -17.18 -9.41
C ARG A 56 19.82 -17.22 -10.89
N ASP A 57 20.83 -16.45 -11.27
CA ASP A 57 21.27 -16.31 -12.67
C ASP A 57 20.12 -16.03 -13.66
N GLY A 58 19.15 -15.21 -13.23
CA GLY A 58 17.99 -14.84 -14.05
C GLY A 58 16.89 -15.91 -14.16
N VAL A 59 16.95 -16.98 -13.36
CA VAL A 59 15.99 -18.08 -13.39
C VAL A 59 15.38 -18.30 -12.01
N PRO A 60 14.05 -18.48 -11.89
CA PRO A 60 13.42 -18.88 -10.64
C PRO A 60 13.88 -20.28 -10.22
N VAL A 61 14.45 -20.41 -9.03
CA VAL A 61 14.88 -21.68 -8.46
C VAL A 61 14.27 -21.87 -7.09
N ASN A 62 13.88 -23.10 -6.78
CA ASN A 62 13.52 -23.45 -5.41
C ASN A 62 14.81 -23.61 -4.59
N VAL A 63 14.93 -22.83 -3.51
CA VAL A 63 16.11 -22.86 -2.63
C VAL A 63 15.95 -23.79 -1.43
N ALA A 64 14.78 -24.41 -1.24
CA ALA A 64 14.60 -25.49 -0.27
C ALA A 64 15.16 -26.81 -0.85
N ALA A 65 16.22 -27.31 -0.24
CA ALA A 65 16.88 -28.55 -0.69
C ALA A 65 16.01 -29.81 -0.53
N ASP A 66 14.99 -29.76 0.34
CA ASP A 66 14.14 -30.87 0.75
C ASP A 66 12.69 -30.77 0.25
N VAL A 67 12.31 -29.66 -0.37
CA VAL A 67 10.97 -29.45 -0.93
C VAL A 67 11.07 -29.44 -2.46
N GLN A 68 10.44 -30.39 -3.13
CA GLN A 68 10.32 -30.34 -4.58
C GLN A 68 9.23 -29.35 -4.96
N ALA A 69 9.57 -28.34 -5.78
CA ALA A 69 8.57 -27.49 -6.41
C ALA A 69 7.98 -28.27 -7.60
N ALA A 70 6.73 -28.74 -7.46
CA ALA A 70 6.13 -29.72 -8.36
C ALA A 70 5.87 -29.17 -9.77
N GLY A 71 5.79 -27.85 -9.91
CA GLY A 71 5.52 -27.13 -11.14
C GLY A 71 6.72 -26.34 -11.67
N ILE A 72 7.90 -26.41 -11.08
CA ILE A 72 9.04 -25.57 -11.49
C ILE A 72 9.53 -25.88 -12.91
N ASP A 73 9.53 -27.13 -13.34
CA ASP A 73 9.92 -27.50 -14.71
C ASP A 73 8.90 -26.97 -15.73
N ALA A 74 7.60 -27.07 -15.40
CA ALA A 74 6.54 -26.51 -16.22
C ALA A 74 6.61 -24.98 -16.27
N LEU A 75 6.96 -24.33 -15.14
CA LEU A 75 7.22 -22.89 -15.07
C LEU A 75 8.32 -22.49 -16.06
N HIS A 76 9.47 -23.18 -16.04
CA HIS A 76 10.59 -22.88 -16.93
C HIS A 76 10.24 -23.11 -18.40
N ALA A 77 9.48 -24.16 -18.71
CA ALA A 77 9.02 -24.43 -20.06
C ALA A 77 8.07 -23.33 -20.57
N LEU A 78 7.11 -22.89 -19.74
CA LEU A 78 6.18 -21.83 -20.08
C LEU A 78 6.87 -20.47 -20.25
N ALA A 79 7.84 -20.16 -19.40
CA ALA A 79 8.58 -18.90 -19.42
C ALA A 79 9.77 -18.89 -20.38
N ALA A 80 9.95 -19.93 -21.20
CA ALA A 80 11.10 -20.05 -22.10
C ALA A 80 11.15 -18.89 -23.11
N GLY A 81 12.19 -18.05 -23.01
CA GLY A 81 12.35 -16.85 -23.83
C GLY A 81 11.79 -15.56 -23.22
N GLY A 82 11.22 -15.62 -22.02
CA GLY A 82 10.88 -14.45 -21.21
C GLY A 82 12.02 -14.03 -20.27
N THR A 83 11.85 -12.88 -19.62
CA THR A 83 12.84 -12.31 -18.68
C THR A 83 12.27 -12.24 -17.27
N TRP A 84 12.99 -12.81 -16.31
CA TRP A 84 12.61 -12.77 -14.90
C TRP A 84 13.31 -11.64 -14.14
N THR A 85 12.56 -10.96 -13.30
CA THR A 85 13.06 -9.98 -12.33
C THR A 85 12.40 -10.22 -10.96
N ARG A 86 13.01 -9.70 -9.90
CA ARG A 86 12.36 -9.70 -8.57
C ARG A 86 11.22 -8.69 -8.57
N GLY A 87 10.18 -8.97 -7.80
CA GLY A 87 9.05 -8.05 -7.66
C GLY A 87 9.37 -6.77 -6.87
N HIS A 88 10.58 -6.66 -6.31
CA HIS A 88 11.01 -5.52 -5.52
C HIS A 88 12.56 -5.44 -5.48
N ASP A 89 13.06 -4.23 -5.22
CA ASP A 89 14.50 -3.94 -5.19
C ASP A 89 15.14 -4.11 -3.79
N VAL A 90 14.31 -4.35 -2.75
CA VAL A 90 14.79 -4.63 -1.39
C VAL A 90 15.54 -5.96 -1.33
N SER A 91 16.72 -6.01 -0.71
CA SER A 91 17.52 -7.25 -0.62
C SER A 91 16.77 -8.41 0.03
N GLU A 92 17.09 -9.65 -0.35
CA GLU A 92 16.44 -10.84 0.23
C GLU A 92 16.55 -10.88 1.76
N ALA A 93 17.74 -10.58 2.29
CA ALA A 93 18.00 -10.56 3.72
C ALA A 93 17.19 -9.50 4.47
N ALA A 94 17.02 -8.30 3.91
CA ALA A 94 16.22 -7.26 4.55
C ALA A 94 14.73 -7.63 4.59
N LEU A 95 14.22 -8.30 3.54
CA LEU A 95 12.87 -8.84 3.58
C LEU A 95 12.70 -9.97 4.59
N ASP A 96 13.68 -10.87 4.69
CA ASP A 96 13.64 -11.95 5.67
C ASP A 96 13.63 -11.40 7.09
N GLU A 97 14.39 -10.34 7.37
CA GLU A 97 14.38 -9.61 8.64
C GLU A 97 13.02 -8.96 8.92
N LEU A 98 12.48 -8.21 7.95
CA LEU A 98 11.16 -7.58 8.07
C LEU A 98 10.04 -8.61 8.33
N ARG A 99 10.10 -9.75 7.64
CA ARG A 99 9.17 -10.86 7.83
C ARG A 99 9.32 -11.46 9.23
N ALA A 100 10.54 -11.76 9.66
CA ALA A 100 10.82 -12.33 10.98
C ALA A 100 10.31 -11.41 12.10
N GLU A 101 10.63 -10.12 12.04
CA GLU A 101 10.14 -9.14 13.01
C GLU A 101 8.62 -9.03 12.98
N GLY A 102 8.02 -8.96 11.78
CA GLY A 102 6.59 -8.83 11.61
C GLY A 102 5.83 -10.01 12.23
N GLN A 103 6.33 -11.24 12.04
CA GLN A 103 5.74 -12.45 12.64
C GLN A 103 5.85 -12.46 14.16
N VAL A 104 6.99 -12.01 14.71
CA VAL A 104 7.15 -11.88 16.18
C VAL A 104 6.16 -10.86 16.75
N ARG A 105 5.96 -9.73 16.07
CA ARG A 105 5.04 -8.67 16.51
C ARG A 105 3.58 -9.06 16.37
N SER A 106 3.20 -9.74 15.29
CA SER A 106 1.81 -10.10 15.00
C SER A 106 1.38 -11.40 15.68
N GLY A 107 2.33 -12.29 16.01
CA GLY A 107 2.05 -13.65 16.46
C GLY A 107 1.49 -14.56 15.35
N ALA A 108 1.57 -14.13 14.09
CA ALA A 108 1.01 -14.82 12.93
C ALA A 108 2.07 -14.98 11.82
N PRO A 109 2.02 -16.07 11.02
CA PRO A 109 2.88 -16.18 9.85
C PRO A 109 2.59 -15.05 8.85
N LEU A 110 3.65 -14.52 8.24
CA LEU A 110 3.56 -13.47 7.22
C LEU A 110 4.01 -14.02 5.86
N PRO A 111 3.45 -13.50 4.76
CA PRO A 111 3.89 -13.85 3.40
C PRO A 111 5.38 -13.66 3.19
N ASP A 112 6.01 -14.53 2.41
CA ASP A 112 7.37 -14.31 1.93
C ASP A 112 7.38 -13.33 0.77
N LEU A 113 7.79 -12.08 1.01
CA LEU A 113 7.87 -11.08 -0.06
C LEU A 113 8.96 -11.42 -1.11
N ASN A 114 9.95 -12.27 -0.77
CA ASN A 114 10.92 -12.76 -1.75
C ASN A 114 10.31 -13.70 -2.80
N ASN A 115 9.10 -14.23 -2.56
CA ASN A 115 8.39 -15.11 -3.49
C ASN A 115 7.59 -14.35 -4.56
N TYR A 116 7.72 -13.03 -4.64
CA TYR A 116 7.13 -12.23 -5.71
C TYR A 116 8.16 -12.01 -6.82
N LEU A 117 7.90 -12.58 -7.99
CA LEU A 117 8.72 -12.38 -9.19
C LEU A 117 7.89 -11.79 -10.32
N ARG A 118 8.52 -10.95 -11.12
CA ARG A 118 7.97 -10.42 -12.37
C ARG A 118 8.53 -11.22 -13.54
N LEU A 119 7.66 -11.52 -14.50
CA LEU A 119 8.01 -12.12 -15.78
C LEU A 119 7.62 -11.17 -16.90
N GLU A 120 8.61 -10.69 -17.67
CA GLU A 120 8.37 -10.20 -19.02
C GLU A 120 8.10 -11.42 -19.91
N LEU A 121 6.95 -11.42 -20.57
CA LEU A 121 6.41 -12.59 -21.24
C LEU A 121 7.26 -12.99 -22.46
N PRO A 122 7.39 -14.30 -22.73
CA PRO A 122 8.01 -14.76 -23.96
C PRO A 122 7.32 -14.21 -25.22
N PRO A 123 8.05 -14.05 -26.34
CA PRO A 123 7.46 -13.61 -27.60
C PRO A 123 6.27 -14.50 -28.01
N GLY A 124 5.11 -13.87 -28.26
CA GLY A 124 3.90 -14.55 -28.70
C GLY A 124 2.99 -15.07 -27.59
N MET A 125 3.35 -14.89 -26.32
CA MET A 125 2.45 -15.13 -25.19
C MET A 125 1.76 -13.82 -24.79
N ASP A 126 0.43 -13.81 -24.74
CA ASP A 126 -0.34 -12.68 -24.22
C ASP A 126 -0.62 -12.84 -22.71
N VAL A 127 -0.92 -11.72 -22.04
CA VAL A 127 -1.21 -11.72 -20.60
C VAL A 127 -2.37 -12.64 -20.23
N PRO A 128 -3.53 -12.67 -20.92
CA PRO A 128 -4.62 -13.58 -20.59
C PRO A 128 -4.19 -15.05 -20.58
N THR A 129 -3.45 -15.48 -21.60
CA THR A 129 -2.92 -16.84 -21.69
C THR A 129 -1.93 -17.11 -20.56
N ALA A 130 -1.06 -16.15 -20.26
CA ALA A 130 -0.11 -16.26 -19.17
C ALA A 130 -0.81 -16.39 -17.81
N LEU A 131 -1.80 -15.55 -17.49
CA LEU A 131 -2.57 -15.64 -16.24
C LEU A 131 -3.21 -17.03 -16.09
N ALA A 132 -3.78 -17.58 -17.15
CA ALA A 132 -4.40 -18.90 -17.12
C ALA A 132 -3.38 -20.03 -16.93
N GLN A 133 -2.27 -20.01 -17.67
CA GLN A 133 -1.26 -21.08 -17.64
C GLN A 133 -0.42 -21.07 -16.36
N PHE A 134 0.08 -19.90 -15.94
CA PHE A 134 0.84 -19.76 -14.70
C PHE A 134 -0.04 -19.95 -13.46
N GLY A 135 -1.29 -19.46 -13.49
CA GLY A 135 -2.25 -19.63 -12.39
C GLY A 135 -2.67 -21.09 -12.15
N ALA A 136 -2.49 -21.97 -13.13
CA ALA A 136 -2.74 -23.40 -13.01
C ALA A 136 -1.54 -24.18 -12.40
N LEU A 137 -0.38 -23.56 -12.21
CA LEU A 137 0.80 -24.24 -11.67
C LEU A 137 0.65 -24.47 -10.16
N PRO A 138 1.04 -25.66 -9.65
CA PRO A 138 0.83 -26.02 -8.25
C PRO A 138 1.59 -25.13 -7.26
N ASP A 139 2.77 -24.64 -7.65
CA ASP A 139 3.62 -23.81 -6.78
C ASP A 139 3.24 -22.31 -6.82
N VAL A 140 2.34 -21.91 -7.73
CA VAL A 140 1.86 -20.54 -7.83
C VAL A 140 0.69 -20.36 -6.86
N GLU A 141 0.80 -19.34 -6.01
CA GLU A 141 -0.25 -18.91 -5.10
C GLU A 141 -1.17 -17.91 -5.78
N TRP A 142 -0.58 -16.97 -6.51
CA TRP A 142 -1.30 -15.92 -7.22
C TRP A 142 -0.52 -15.47 -8.46
N VAL A 143 -1.25 -15.09 -9.49
CA VAL A 143 -0.73 -14.43 -10.66
C VAL A 143 -1.68 -13.29 -11.05
N GLY A 144 -1.10 -12.16 -11.44
CA GLY A 144 -1.89 -11.02 -11.88
C GLY A 144 -1.15 -10.15 -12.87
N PRO A 145 -1.90 -9.30 -13.59
CA PRO A 145 -1.32 -8.33 -14.49
C PRO A 145 -0.62 -7.21 -13.72
N ILE A 146 0.32 -6.57 -14.40
CA ILE A 146 1.07 -5.43 -13.87
C ILE A 146 0.33 -4.14 -14.22
N PRO A 147 -0.11 -3.33 -13.24
CA PRO A 147 -0.74 -2.05 -13.53
C PRO A 147 0.24 -1.09 -14.22
N LYS A 148 -0.23 -0.40 -15.25
CA LYS A 148 0.50 0.72 -15.83
C LYS A 148 0.51 1.89 -14.85
N PRO A 149 1.55 2.74 -14.89
CA PRO A 149 1.49 4.03 -14.23
C PRO A 149 0.25 4.82 -14.70
N VAL A 150 -0.51 5.36 -13.75
CA VAL A 150 -1.69 6.17 -14.07
C VAL A 150 -1.37 7.65 -13.93
N ALA A 151 -1.91 8.44 -14.86
CA ALA A 151 -1.86 9.88 -14.72
C ALA A 151 -2.60 10.31 -13.44
N SER A 152 -2.04 11.29 -12.74
CA SER A 152 -2.71 11.82 -11.55
C SER A 152 -4.06 12.42 -11.92
N ALA A 153 -5.07 12.14 -11.11
CA ALA A 153 -6.36 12.82 -11.25
C ALA A 153 -6.16 14.34 -11.16
N ALA A 154 -6.83 15.09 -12.03
CA ALA A 154 -6.87 16.54 -11.90
C ALA A 154 -7.62 16.89 -10.60
N VAL A 155 -6.98 17.63 -9.71
CA VAL A 155 -7.66 18.16 -8.52
C VAL A 155 -8.74 19.14 -8.99
N PRO A 156 -10.00 18.98 -8.56
CA PRO A 156 -11.02 20.00 -8.80
C PRO A 156 -10.53 21.30 -8.17
N ASN A 157 -10.44 22.37 -8.97
CA ASN A 157 -10.16 23.70 -8.44
C ASN A 157 -11.42 24.20 -7.72
N LEU A 158 -11.61 23.79 -6.48
CA LEU A 158 -12.62 24.32 -5.60
C LEU A 158 -12.19 25.73 -5.19
N VAL A 159 -12.50 26.71 -6.05
CA VAL A 159 -12.34 28.12 -5.69
C VAL A 159 -13.32 28.40 -4.56
N HIS A 160 -12.81 28.45 -3.33
CA HIS A 160 -13.57 29.05 -2.24
C HIS A 160 -13.76 30.54 -2.57
N PRO A 161 -15.00 31.05 -2.65
CA PRO A 161 -15.22 32.48 -2.84
C PRO A 161 -14.67 33.22 -1.62
N GLY A 162 -13.46 33.79 -1.75
CA GLY A 162 -12.86 34.58 -0.68
C GLY A 162 -11.34 34.67 -0.64
N GLY A 163 -10.59 33.82 -1.36
CA GLY A 163 -9.12 33.91 -1.41
C GLY A 163 -8.46 33.94 -0.03
N ILE A 164 -8.23 32.79 0.58
CA ILE A 164 -7.70 32.72 1.95
C ILE A 164 -6.19 33.00 1.92
N THR A 165 -5.80 34.18 2.41
CA THR A 165 -4.41 34.50 2.79
C THR A 165 -4.46 35.12 4.20
N GLY A 166 -3.82 34.47 5.18
CA GLY A 166 -3.78 34.90 6.59
C GLY A 166 -4.57 34.02 7.56
N ASP A 167 -4.29 34.18 8.86
CA ASP A 167 -4.83 33.45 10.02
C ASP A 167 -6.35 33.21 9.93
N VAL A 168 -6.71 32.14 9.24
CA VAL A 168 -8.02 31.55 9.38
C VAL A 168 -8.02 30.82 10.70
N ALA A 169 -9.00 31.10 11.55
CA ALA A 169 -9.38 30.13 12.57
C ALA A 169 -9.70 28.83 11.83
N ALA A 170 -8.71 27.93 11.77
CA ALA A 170 -8.66 26.68 11.04
C ALA A 170 -10.00 25.93 11.05
N ASP A 171 -10.61 25.98 12.23
CA ASP A 171 -11.84 25.34 12.62
C ASP A 171 -13.01 25.56 11.65
N ARG A 172 -13.12 26.75 11.04
CA ARG A 172 -14.27 27.09 10.18
C ARG A 172 -14.29 26.34 8.85
N TYR A 173 -13.15 25.83 8.40
CA TYR A 173 -13.01 25.12 7.13
C TYR A 173 -12.76 23.62 7.31
N GLN A 174 -12.71 23.14 8.54
CA GLN A 174 -12.50 21.74 8.88
C GLN A 174 -13.79 21.04 9.36
N GLN A 175 -14.92 21.34 8.72
CA GLN A 175 -16.23 20.75 9.07
C GLN A 175 -16.26 19.22 8.91
N TYR A 176 -15.34 18.65 8.13
CA TYR A 176 -15.16 17.20 8.04
C TYR A 176 -14.78 16.56 9.38
N LEU A 177 -14.28 17.33 10.35
CA LEU A 177 -13.99 16.89 11.72
C LEU A 177 -15.24 16.86 12.63
N ASP A 178 -16.31 17.56 12.24
CA ASP A 178 -17.54 17.68 13.02
C ASP A 178 -18.39 16.39 12.93
N PRO A 179 -19.44 16.23 13.76
CA PRO A 179 -20.35 15.09 13.63
C PRO A 179 -21.01 15.00 12.25
N ALA A 180 -21.54 13.82 11.93
CA ALA A 180 -22.40 13.63 10.77
C ALA A 180 -23.63 14.57 10.84
N PRO A 181 -24.16 15.04 9.69
CA PRO A 181 -23.83 14.60 8.32
C PRO A 181 -22.63 15.28 7.67
N GLU A 182 -22.09 16.36 8.23
CA GLU A 182 -21.01 17.14 7.60
C GLU A 182 -19.62 16.48 7.72
N GLY A 183 -19.39 15.72 8.78
CA GLY A 183 -18.10 15.10 9.06
C GLY A 183 -18.16 13.72 9.71
N ILE A 184 -17.01 13.32 10.27
CA ILE A 184 -16.76 11.98 10.83
C ILE A 184 -16.68 11.94 12.36
N ASP A 185 -16.99 13.06 13.02
CA ASP A 185 -16.93 13.23 14.48
C ASP A 185 -15.54 12.98 15.10
N ALA A 186 -14.48 13.39 14.39
CA ALA A 186 -13.09 13.25 14.86
C ALA A 186 -12.86 14.01 16.18
N ARG A 187 -13.52 15.17 16.35
CA ARG A 187 -13.41 15.97 17.58
C ARG A 187 -13.93 15.24 18.80
N TRP A 188 -15.00 14.48 18.66
CA TRP A 188 -15.49 13.64 19.75
C TRP A 188 -14.51 12.49 20.03
N ALA A 189 -13.95 11.89 18.99
CA ALA A 189 -12.98 10.80 19.12
C ALA A 189 -11.75 11.22 19.94
N TRP A 190 -11.26 12.46 19.82
CA TRP A 190 -10.11 12.98 20.57
C TRP A 190 -10.26 12.92 22.10
N TYR A 191 -11.48 12.88 22.65
CA TYR A 191 -11.70 12.68 24.09
C TYR A 191 -11.50 11.22 24.54
N GLY A 192 -11.48 10.27 23.61
CA GLY A 192 -11.23 8.86 23.86
C GLY A 192 -9.75 8.53 23.99
N THR A 193 -9.45 7.41 24.65
CA THR A 193 -8.08 6.89 24.74
C THR A 193 -7.51 6.65 23.34
N ASN A 194 -6.35 7.25 23.03
CA ASN A 194 -5.68 7.22 21.73
C ASN A 194 -6.52 7.77 20.56
N GLY A 195 -7.57 8.55 20.84
CA GLY A 195 -8.43 9.14 19.82
C GLY A 195 -7.73 10.14 18.90
N THR A 196 -6.61 10.71 19.36
CA THR A 196 -5.76 11.64 18.59
C THR A 196 -4.76 10.93 17.68
N GLY A 197 -4.68 9.59 17.73
CA GLY A 197 -3.71 8.81 16.96
C GLY A 197 -2.35 8.60 17.64
N ALA A 198 -2.19 8.97 18.91
CA ALA A 198 -0.96 8.74 19.65
C ALA A 198 -0.52 7.26 19.60
N GLY A 199 0.73 7.02 19.20
CA GLY A 199 1.30 5.68 19.03
C GLY A 199 0.94 4.99 17.70
N VAL A 200 0.11 5.61 16.86
CA VAL A 200 -0.18 5.16 15.50
C VAL A 200 0.84 5.76 14.54
N ARG A 201 1.23 4.99 13.53
CA ARG A 201 2.03 5.46 12.39
C ARG A 201 1.15 5.45 11.15
N ILE A 202 1.15 6.55 10.42
CA ILE A 202 0.43 6.67 9.14
C ILE A 202 1.49 6.85 8.07
N CYS A 203 1.53 5.94 7.10
CA CYS A 203 2.39 6.05 5.93
C CYS A 203 1.56 6.42 4.72
N ASP A 204 1.72 7.66 4.26
CA ASP A 204 1.07 8.14 3.05
C ASP A 204 1.86 7.70 1.81
N LEU A 205 1.15 7.07 0.88
CA LEU A 205 1.67 6.50 -0.35
C LEU A 205 1.25 7.41 -1.51
N GLU A 206 2.11 8.37 -1.84
CA GLU A 206 1.70 9.59 -2.54
C GLU A 206 2.77 10.05 -3.55
N LYS A 207 2.54 11.12 -4.31
CA LYS A 207 3.46 11.59 -5.34
C LYS A 207 4.65 12.37 -4.79
N ASN A 208 4.37 13.35 -3.95
CA ASN A 208 5.34 14.30 -3.41
C ASN A 208 4.76 15.02 -2.19
N LEU A 209 5.63 15.67 -1.39
CA LEU A 209 5.20 16.53 -0.29
C LEU A 209 6.16 17.72 -0.07
N ASN A 210 5.64 18.79 0.53
CA ASN A 210 6.43 19.87 1.08
C ASN A 210 6.88 19.44 2.49
N ARG A 211 8.10 18.91 2.55
CA ARG A 211 8.71 18.34 3.76
C ARG A 211 8.95 19.38 4.86
N ASP A 212 9.06 20.64 4.44
CA ASP A 212 9.36 21.76 5.31
C ASP A 212 8.09 22.58 5.64
N HIS A 213 6.90 22.03 5.34
CA HIS A 213 5.64 22.68 5.69
C HIS A 213 5.53 22.82 7.21
N SER A 214 5.40 24.05 7.69
CA SER A 214 5.50 24.39 9.12
C SER A 214 4.48 23.69 10.01
N ASP A 215 3.39 23.21 9.43
CA ASP A 215 2.25 22.61 10.15
C ASP A 215 2.22 21.06 10.17
N LEU A 216 3.19 20.40 9.52
CA LEU A 216 3.26 18.92 9.46
C LEU A 216 4.28 18.31 10.44
N GLY A 217 5.00 19.14 11.20
CA GLY A 217 6.06 18.67 12.08
C GLY A 217 7.12 17.86 11.33
N THR A 218 7.51 16.71 11.88
CA THR A 218 8.46 15.79 11.24
C THR A 218 7.74 14.68 10.48
N VAL A 219 7.91 14.64 9.16
CA VAL A 219 7.48 13.53 8.30
C VAL A 219 8.67 12.63 7.97
N LYS A 220 8.59 11.34 8.34
CA LYS A 220 9.64 10.37 8.00
C LYS A 220 9.48 9.86 6.57
N VAL A 221 10.37 10.30 5.69
CA VAL A 221 10.40 9.85 4.29
C VAL A 221 11.10 8.49 4.20
N LEU A 222 10.36 7.45 3.78
CA LEU A 222 10.87 6.10 3.55
C LEU A 222 11.44 5.94 2.14
N ASN A 223 10.74 6.50 1.15
CA ASN A 223 11.15 6.53 -0.24
C ASN A 223 10.81 7.92 -0.81
N PRO A 224 11.79 8.73 -1.25
CA PRO A 224 11.50 10.05 -1.80
C PRO A 224 10.98 10.00 -3.25
N GLY A 225 11.15 8.87 -3.96
CA GLY A 225 10.80 8.69 -5.36
C GLY A 225 11.51 9.66 -6.32
N PRO A 226 11.26 9.54 -7.64
CA PRO A 226 11.60 10.59 -8.58
C PRO A 226 10.71 11.80 -8.29
N ASN A 227 11.28 12.98 -7.99
CA ASN A 227 10.53 14.20 -7.69
C ASN A 227 9.83 14.73 -8.97
N PRO A 228 8.54 14.45 -9.22
CA PRO A 228 7.88 14.90 -10.43
C PRO A 228 7.45 16.34 -10.19
N ALA A 229 8.16 17.28 -10.81
CA ALA A 229 7.78 18.69 -11.02
C ALA A 229 6.81 19.33 -10.00
N ASN A 230 7.32 19.90 -8.90
CA ASN A 230 6.69 20.95 -8.06
C ASN A 230 5.18 20.81 -7.69
N ASP A 231 4.58 19.63 -7.76
CA ASP A 231 3.21 19.35 -7.33
C ASP A 231 3.21 18.62 -5.98
N ASP A 232 3.70 19.32 -4.96
CA ASP A 232 3.75 18.85 -3.58
C ASP A 232 2.49 19.22 -2.77
N ASN A 233 1.63 20.07 -3.32
CA ASN A 233 0.43 20.56 -2.64
C ASN A 233 -0.54 19.42 -2.27
N HIS A 234 -0.72 18.43 -3.15
CA HIS A 234 -1.67 17.34 -2.91
C HIS A 234 -1.27 16.50 -1.68
N GLY A 235 -0.06 15.95 -1.68
CA GLY A 235 0.42 15.14 -0.56
C GLY A 235 0.56 15.95 0.73
N THR A 236 0.97 17.21 0.64
CA THR A 236 1.00 18.11 1.80
C THR A 236 -0.39 18.30 2.41
N ALA A 237 -1.42 18.49 1.57
CA ALA A 237 -2.80 18.63 2.03
C ALA A 237 -3.35 17.32 2.63
N VAL A 238 -3.08 16.17 2.00
CA VAL A 238 -3.47 14.85 2.52
C VAL A 238 -2.85 14.60 3.90
N LEU A 239 -1.53 14.79 4.02
CA LEU A 239 -0.82 14.66 5.30
C LEU A 239 -1.36 15.63 6.36
N GLY A 240 -1.73 16.84 5.96
CA GLY A 240 -2.36 17.83 6.86
C GLY A 240 -3.72 17.37 7.37
N ILE A 241 -4.60 16.90 6.48
CA ILE A 241 -5.91 16.35 6.88
C ILE A 241 -5.74 15.15 7.81
N LEU A 242 -4.74 14.31 7.57
CA LEU A 242 -4.46 13.13 8.38
C LEU A 242 -3.90 13.50 9.76
N ALA A 243 -2.84 14.30 9.83
CA ALA A 243 -2.12 14.58 11.08
C ALA A 243 -1.38 15.93 11.11
N GLY A 244 -1.98 16.99 10.56
CA GLY A 244 -1.53 18.35 10.84
C GLY A 244 -1.48 18.63 12.34
N GLU A 245 -0.43 19.32 12.80
CA GLU A 245 -0.15 19.49 14.21
C GLU A 245 -1.25 20.29 14.94
N ASN A 246 -1.60 19.87 16.16
CA ASN A 246 -2.47 20.67 17.04
C ASN A 246 -1.65 21.75 17.77
N ASN A 247 -1.14 22.74 17.02
CA ASN A 247 -0.18 23.75 17.51
C ASN A 247 -0.78 25.17 17.61
N GLY A 248 -2.04 25.36 17.21
CA GLY A 248 -2.76 26.63 17.31
C GLY A 248 -2.64 27.56 16.10
N PHE A 249 -1.99 27.14 15.00
CA PHE A 249 -2.08 27.79 13.69
C PHE A 249 -2.41 26.75 12.61
N GLY A 250 -2.62 27.19 11.36
CA GLY A 250 -2.77 26.23 10.25
C GLY A 250 -4.06 25.42 10.33
N ILE A 251 -3.94 24.08 10.44
CA ILE A 251 -5.04 23.14 10.63
C ILE A 251 -4.71 22.09 11.71
N THR A 252 -5.72 21.41 12.23
CA THR A 252 -5.52 20.23 13.09
C THR A 252 -5.97 18.96 12.39
N GLY A 253 -5.08 18.00 12.20
CA GLY A 253 -5.39 16.73 11.52
C GLY A 253 -6.34 15.84 12.32
N ILE A 254 -6.99 14.91 11.62
CA ILE A 254 -7.92 13.91 12.22
C ILE A 254 -7.21 13.12 13.33
N ALA A 255 -5.97 12.72 13.10
CA ALA A 255 -5.11 11.98 14.01
C ALA A 255 -3.82 12.77 14.27
N HIS A 256 -3.96 13.99 14.80
CA HIS A 256 -2.86 14.95 14.96
C HIS A 256 -1.67 14.51 15.83
N ASP A 257 -1.79 13.42 16.60
CA ASP A 257 -0.68 12.84 17.39
C ASP A 257 -0.06 11.59 16.73
N ALA A 258 -0.52 11.21 15.54
CA ALA A 258 0.07 10.11 14.77
C ALA A 258 1.45 10.50 14.23
N SER A 259 2.36 9.53 14.15
CA SER A 259 3.64 9.73 13.47
C SER A 259 3.45 9.60 11.96
N LEU A 260 3.80 10.65 11.22
CA LEU A 260 3.71 10.68 9.77
C LEU A 260 4.93 10.05 9.11
N TYR A 261 4.64 9.18 8.14
CA TYR A 261 5.57 8.57 7.22
C TYR A 261 5.10 8.88 5.80
N PHE A 262 6.04 8.93 4.87
CA PHE A 262 5.75 9.14 3.47
C PHE A 262 6.60 8.21 2.62
N ALA A 263 5.99 7.62 1.60
CA ALA A 263 6.71 6.93 0.54
C ALA A 263 6.14 7.37 -0.80
N ALA A 264 7.02 7.83 -1.68
CA ALA A 264 6.64 8.21 -3.02
C ALA A 264 6.33 6.97 -3.86
N THR A 265 5.16 6.97 -4.49
CA THR A 265 4.68 5.92 -5.40
C THR A 265 4.59 6.48 -6.82
N THR A 266 5.66 7.09 -7.31
CA THR A 266 5.73 7.71 -8.63
C THR A 266 6.84 7.14 -9.49
N SER A 267 6.55 7.08 -10.79
CA SER A 267 7.50 6.84 -11.87
C SER A 267 7.57 8.08 -12.76
N THR A 268 8.48 8.10 -13.73
CA THR A 268 8.51 9.15 -14.77
C THR A 268 7.22 9.21 -15.59
N GLU A 269 6.40 8.17 -15.58
CA GLU A 269 5.19 8.03 -16.38
C GLU A 269 3.90 8.24 -15.58
N GLY A 270 3.97 8.39 -14.24
CA GLY A 270 2.81 8.60 -13.38
C GLY A 270 2.86 7.84 -12.06
N PHE A 271 1.72 7.75 -11.38
CA PHE A 271 1.58 7.03 -10.10
C PHE A 271 1.69 5.51 -10.35
N SER A 272 2.58 4.84 -9.64
CA SER A 272 2.78 3.39 -9.70
C SER A 272 3.08 2.83 -8.32
N LEU A 273 2.31 1.83 -7.92
CA LEU A 273 2.52 1.10 -6.66
C LEU A 273 3.60 0.02 -6.78
N GLU A 274 4.08 -0.30 -7.99
CA GLU A 274 5.12 -1.32 -8.17
C GLU A 274 6.53 -0.81 -7.83
N GLY A 275 6.74 0.52 -7.75
CA GLY A 275 8.06 1.14 -7.55
C GLY A 275 8.28 1.77 -6.17
N ALA A 276 7.42 1.49 -5.18
CA ALA A 276 7.42 2.16 -3.88
C ALA A 276 8.09 1.34 -2.76
#